data_AF-A0A7S3S978-F1
#
_entry.id   AF-A0A7S3S978-F1
#
_cell.length_a   1.000
_cell.length_b   1.000
_cell.length_c   1.000
_cell.angle_alpha   90.00
_cell.angle_beta   90.00
_cell.angle_gamma   90.00
#
_symmetry.space_group_name_H-M   'P 1'
#
loop_
_entity.id
_entity.type
_entity.pdbx_description
1 polymer ?
#
loop_
_entity_poly.entity_id
_entity_poly.type
_entity_poly.pdbx_seq_one_letter_code
_entity_poly.pdbx_strand_id
1 'polypeptide(L)'
;MPPVALRDYQSAAVEEAALRNLLVVLPTNAGKTIISAKSIENVLYAENERGSGKKIVFLAPGRALAVQQARVLEEQIGPLQEEPTSVGGAAWRLGLVVGMGGLGLREAVRSRQVLVMTPQLFEKALIHAMLRMEGVALLVLDEAHHMRGNDRYATIMKYFYLPCGERPRVLALTASPVEKAHMVEPDAATFRTELAALEGRLDCAAWSRRVPPTVVPHALPQLLPFGRAAAPSELVDGVRRGLARVWDDGTAAEAEEDMGLRGEGVTGAARAAPEGKEV
;
A
#
# COMPACT_ATOMS: atom_id res chain seq x y z
N MET A 1 5.82 -11.14 18.17
CA MET A 1 5.05 -9.93 18.51
C MET A 1 3.64 -10.15 17.96
N PRO A 2 2.55 -9.85 18.68
CA PRO A 2 1.20 -9.96 18.11
C PRO A 2 1.05 -9.00 16.91
N PRO A 3 0.20 -9.33 15.92
CA PRO A 3 -0.07 -8.46 14.78
C PRO A 3 -0.58 -7.10 15.28
N VAL A 4 -0.01 -6.01 14.76
CA VAL A 4 -0.32 -4.66 15.21
C VAL A 4 -1.66 -4.24 14.62
N ALA A 5 -2.59 -3.81 15.47
CA ALA A 5 -3.84 -3.22 15.03
C ALA A 5 -3.58 -1.98 14.16
N LEU A 6 -4.22 -1.92 12.99
CA LEU A 6 -4.12 -0.78 12.10
C LEU A 6 -4.84 0.41 12.71
N ARG A 7 -4.17 1.57 12.69
CA ARG A 7 -4.82 2.85 12.96
C ARG A 7 -5.81 3.17 11.84
N ASP A 8 -6.85 3.95 12.11
CA ASP A 8 -7.91 4.28 11.16
C ASP A 8 -7.40 4.75 9.79
N TYR A 9 -6.40 5.64 9.80
CA TYR A 9 -5.81 6.14 8.57
C TYR A 9 -5.05 5.05 7.80
N GLN A 10 -4.45 4.08 8.49
CA GLN A 10 -3.77 2.94 7.85
C GLN A 10 -4.82 2.01 7.24
N SER A 11 -5.94 1.76 7.95
CA SER A 11 -7.08 0.99 7.45
C SER A 11 -7.66 1.62 6.19
N ALA A 12 -7.95 2.92 6.20
CA ALA A 12 -8.46 3.65 5.05
C ALA A 12 -7.49 3.61 3.85
N ALA A 13 -6.18 3.71 4.08
CA ALA A 13 -5.18 3.57 3.02
C ALA A 13 -5.16 2.17 2.40
N VAL A 14 -5.31 1.12 3.24
CA VAL A 14 -5.38 -0.28 2.76
C VAL A 14 -6.65 -0.52 1.96
N GLU A 15 -7.78 0.03 2.38
CA GLU A 15 -9.05 -0.04 1.63
C GLU A 15 -8.93 0.63 0.26
N GLU A 16 -8.36 1.84 0.19
CA GLU A 16 -8.13 2.52 -1.08
C GLU A 16 -7.15 1.77 -1.98
N ALA A 17 -6.08 1.19 -1.41
CA ALA A 17 -5.11 0.38 -2.15
C ALA A 17 -5.70 -0.93 -2.71
N ALA A 18 -6.81 -1.42 -2.14
CA ALA A 18 -7.53 -2.57 -2.67
C ALA A 18 -8.36 -2.20 -3.92
N LEU A 19 -8.73 -0.93 -4.08
CA LEU A 19 -9.60 -0.45 -5.15
C LEU A 19 -8.81 0.13 -6.35
N ARG A 20 -7.64 0.72 -6.10
CA ARG A 20 -6.87 1.43 -7.14
C ARG A 20 -5.37 1.42 -6.87
N ASN A 21 -4.59 1.76 -7.88
CA ASN A 21 -3.17 2.08 -7.70
C ASN A 21 -3.02 3.32 -6.82
N LEU A 22 -2.24 3.21 -5.74
CA LEU A 22 -2.23 4.21 -4.67
C LEU A 22 -0.82 4.72 -4.40
N LEU A 23 -0.67 6.03 -4.27
CA LEU A 23 0.52 6.69 -3.74
C LEU A 23 0.22 7.22 -2.33
N VAL A 24 0.70 6.51 -1.31
CA VAL A 24 0.54 6.88 0.09
C VAL A 24 1.59 7.91 0.48
N VAL A 25 1.13 9.13 0.77
CA VAL A 25 1.95 10.25 1.23
C VAL A 25 1.69 10.50 2.71
N LEU A 26 2.55 9.95 3.56
CA LEU A 26 2.46 10.07 5.02
C LEU A 26 3.85 10.33 5.60
N PRO A 27 4.01 11.08 6.70
CA PRO A 27 5.32 11.37 7.27
C PRO A 27 6.11 10.11 7.63
N THR A 28 7.43 10.25 7.81
CA THR A 28 8.27 9.17 8.34
C THR A 28 7.72 8.72 9.70
N ASN A 29 7.86 7.43 10.02
CA ASN A 29 7.31 6.80 11.24
C ASN A 29 5.77 6.73 11.34
N ALA A 30 5.03 7.13 10.29
CA ALA A 30 3.57 6.93 10.23
C ALA A 30 3.14 5.46 10.00
N GLY A 31 4.09 4.53 9.87
CA GLY A 31 3.82 3.12 9.63
C GLY A 31 3.44 2.80 8.18
N LYS A 32 4.03 3.46 7.19
CA LYS A 32 3.82 3.15 5.76
C LYS A 32 4.12 1.69 5.41
N THR A 33 5.17 1.11 6.01
CA THR A 33 5.50 -0.31 5.80
C THR A 33 4.41 -1.25 6.31
N ILE A 34 3.67 -0.87 7.36
CA ILE A 34 2.54 -1.65 7.88
C ILE A 34 1.37 -1.65 6.87
N ILE A 35 1.10 -0.49 6.24
CA ILE A 35 0.11 -0.38 5.15
C ILE A 35 0.48 -1.32 4.00
N SER A 36 1.76 -1.35 3.59
CA SER A 36 2.20 -2.32 2.59
C SER A 36 2.08 -3.76 3.05
N ALA A 37 2.41 -4.08 4.31
CA ALA A 37 2.31 -5.44 4.81
C ALA A 37 0.88 -5.99 4.72
N LYS A 38 -0.11 -5.20 5.15
CA LYS A 38 -1.52 -5.59 5.06
C LYS A 38 -2.01 -5.65 3.61
N SER A 39 -1.59 -4.71 2.78
CA SER A 39 -1.92 -4.72 1.35
C SER A 39 -1.36 -5.98 0.67
N ILE A 40 -0.12 -6.35 0.99
CA ILE A 40 0.53 -7.58 0.51
C ILE A 40 -0.27 -8.80 0.94
N GLU A 41 -0.63 -8.91 2.22
CA GLU A 41 -1.44 -10.02 2.75
C GLU A 41 -2.77 -10.16 2.00
N ASN A 42 -3.51 -9.07 1.80
CA ASN A 42 -4.78 -9.07 1.08
C ASN A 42 -4.62 -9.56 -0.37
N VAL A 43 -3.58 -9.09 -1.06
CA VAL A 43 -3.29 -9.53 -2.44
C VAL A 43 -2.89 -11.00 -2.48
N LEU A 44 -2.02 -11.45 -1.57
CA LEU A 44 -1.59 -12.85 -1.50
C LEU A 44 -2.76 -13.79 -1.29
N TYR A 45 -3.64 -13.45 -0.36
CA TYR A 45 -4.82 -14.26 -0.06
C TYR A 45 -5.66 -14.48 -1.31
N ALA A 46 -6.01 -13.40 -2.02
CA ALA A 46 -6.80 -13.49 -3.24
C ALA A 46 -6.09 -14.22 -4.39
N GLU A 47 -4.79 -14.03 -4.55
CA GLU A 47 -4.02 -14.72 -5.62
C GLU A 47 -3.82 -16.21 -5.32
N ASN A 48 -3.73 -16.59 -4.04
CA ASN A 48 -3.66 -17.97 -3.60
C ASN A 48 -5.02 -18.69 -3.75
N GLU A 49 -6.13 -18.04 -3.42
CA GLU A 49 -7.47 -18.59 -3.67
C GLU A 49 -7.71 -18.86 -5.17
N ARG A 50 -7.15 -18.00 -6.04
CA ARG A 50 -7.18 -18.18 -7.50
C ARG A 50 -6.19 -19.20 -8.03
N GLY A 51 -5.23 -19.64 -7.21
CA GLY A 51 -4.12 -20.47 -7.67
C GLY A 51 -3.25 -19.83 -8.76
N SER A 52 -3.18 -18.49 -8.83
CA SER A 52 -2.52 -17.79 -9.95
C SER A 52 -1.00 -17.94 -9.94
N GLY A 53 -0.41 -18.16 -8.76
CA GLY A 53 1.04 -18.21 -8.57
C GLY A 53 1.74 -16.86 -8.82
N LYS A 54 1.00 -15.76 -9.01
CA LYS A 54 1.57 -14.43 -9.23
C LYS A 54 2.39 -13.99 -8.02
N LYS A 55 3.45 -13.25 -8.30
CA LYS A 55 4.42 -12.77 -7.31
C LYS A 55 4.01 -11.39 -6.80
N ILE A 56 4.47 -11.05 -5.61
CA ILE A 56 4.46 -9.70 -5.08
C ILE A 56 5.90 -9.22 -5.02
N VAL A 57 6.15 -8.00 -5.49
CA VAL A 57 7.48 -7.41 -5.51
C VAL A 57 7.48 -6.12 -4.71
N PHE A 58 8.25 -6.07 -3.64
CA PHE A 58 8.53 -4.87 -2.86
C PHE A 58 9.90 -4.34 -3.22
N LEU A 59 9.95 -3.09 -3.68
CA LEU A 59 11.18 -2.41 -4.05
C LEU A 59 11.53 -1.33 -3.02
N ALA A 60 12.79 -1.32 -2.60
CA ALA A 60 13.38 -0.25 -1.80
C ALA A 60 14.64 0.30 -2.47
N PRO A 61 14.92 1.61 -2.38
CA PRO A 61 15.94 2.28 -3.22
C PRO A 61 17.37 1.80 -2.94
N GLY A 62 17.61 1.20 -1.77
CA GLY A 62 18.92 0.69 -1.37
C GLY A 62 18.83 -0.67 -0.68
N ARG A 63 19.95 -1.40 -0.72
CA ARG A 63 20.06 -2.74 -0.13
C ARG A 63 19.79 -2.75 1.38
N ALA A 64 20.29 -1.77 2.13
CA ALA A 64 20.06 -1.69 3.58
C ALA A 64 18.57 -1.51 3.91
N LEU A 65 17.88 -0.64 3.15
CA LEU A 65 16.45 -0.43 3.28
C LEU A 65 15.67 -1.69 2.90
N ALA A 66 16.03 -2.37 1.81
CA ALA A 66 15.39 -3.63 1.43
C ALA A 66 15.48 -4.70 2.55
N VAL A 67 16.64 -4.85 3.20
CA VAL A 67 16.79 -5.75 4.36
C VAL A 67 15.88 -5.32 5.52
N GLN A 68 15.86 -4.02 5.84
CA GLN A 68 15.04 -3.49 6.93
C GLN A 68 13.55 -3.73 6.66
N GLN A 69 13.07 -3.40 5.47
CA GLN A 69 11.66 -3.57 5.12
C GLN A 69 11.26 -5.04 5.08
N ALA A 70 12.14 -5.93 4.63
CA ALA A 70 11.86 -7.36 4.67
C ALA A 70 11.67 -7.90 6.09
N ARG A 71 12.46 -7.43 7.07
CA ARG A 71 12.26 -7.82 8.47
C ARG A 71 10.91 -7.37 8.99
N VAL A 72 10.52 -6.12 8.71
CA VAL A 72 9.20 -5.61 9.09
C VAL A 72 8.09 -6.43 8.41
N LEU A 73 8.21 -6.74 7.12
CA LEU A 73 7.24 -7.57 6.42
C LEU A 73 7.15 -8.98 6.98
N GLU A 74 8.28 -9.60 7.37
CA GLU A 74 8.32 -10.92 8.01
C GLU A 74 7.64 -10.90 9.38
N GLU A 75 7.87 -9.86 10.18
CA GLU A 75 7.23 -9.68 11.48
C GLU A 75 5.71 -9.48 11.37
N GLN A 76 5.24 -8.79 10.33
CA GLN A 76 3.82 -8.48 10.15
C GLN A 76 3.02 -9.58 9.46
N ILE A 77 3.58 -10.22 8.42
CA ILE A 77 2.89 -11.21 7.60
C ILE A 77 3.23 -12.64 8.05
N GLY A 78 4.17 -12.82 8.98
CA GLY A 78 4.53 -14.11 9.55
C GLY A 78 5.74 -14.77 8.88
N PRO A 79 6.33 -15.78 9.58
CA PRO A 79 7.64 -16.31 9.26
C PRO A 79 7.68 -17.12 7.97
N LEU A 80 8.87 -17.18 7.39
CA LEU A 80 9.23 -18.07 6.30
C LEU A 80 8.95 -19.54 6.65
N GLN A 81 7.79 -20.06 6.26
CA GLN A 81 7.61 -21.50 6.32
C GLN A 81 8.34 -22.14 5.13
N GLU A 82 9.27 -23.07 5.43
CA GLU A 82 9.96 -23.83 4.40
C GLU A 82 9.07 -24.93 3.79
N GLU A 83 8.03 -25.33 4.50
CA GLU A 83 7.05 -26.33 4.09
C GLU A 83 5.62 -25.78 4.25
N PRO A 84 4.72 -25.96 3.26
CA PRO A 84 3.33 -25.55 3.39
C PRO A 84 2.66 -26.40 4.48
N THR A 85 2.34 -25.82 5.62
CA THR A 85 1.56 -26.52 6.64
C THR A 85 0.09 -26.60 6.20
N SER A 86 -0.43 -27.82 6.15
CA SER A 86 -1.78 -28.18 5.72
C SER A 86 -2.85 -27.93 6.80
N VAL A 87 -2.56 -27.11 7.82
CA VAL A 87 -3.49 -26.81 8.90
C VAL A 87 -3.73 -25.30 8.96
N GLY A 88 -4.75 -24.83 8.25
CA GLY A 88 -5.48 -23.62 8.63
C GLY A 88 -5.09 -22.26 8.05
N GLY A 89 -4.28 -22.16 7.00
CA GLY A 89 -4.09 -20.85 6.33
C GLY A 89 -2.94 -20.88 5.34
N ALA A 90 -3.12 -20.24 4.17
CA ALA A 90 -2.16 -20.27 3.07
C ALA A 90 -0.72 -19.98 3.52
N ALA A 91 0.26 -20.81 3.13
CA ALA A 91 1.67 -20.57 3.41
C ALA A 91 2.31 -19.72 2.31
N TRP A 92 2.69 -18.49 2.62
CA TRP A 92 3.47 -17.62 1.72
C TRP A 92 4.96 -17.62 2.12
N ARG A 93 5.83 -17.49 1.11
CA ARG A 93 7.29 -17.46 1.30
C ARG A 93 7.83 -16.09 0.92
N LEU A 94 8.38 -15.37 1.89
CA LEU A 94 9.09 -14.08 1.74
C LEU A 94 10.56 -14.28 1.32
N GLY A 95 10.89 -13.94 0.08
CA GLY A 95 12.25 -13.92 -0.44
C GLY A 95 12.90 -12.57 -0.28
N LEU A 96 13.91 -12.46 0.59
CA LEU A 96 14.82 -11.31 0.56
C LEU A 96 15.88 -11.53 -0.53
N VAL A 97 15.98 -10.61 -1.48
CA VAL A 97 17.04 -10.62 -2.50
C VAL A 97 17.87 -9.35 -2.37
N VAL A 98 19.05 -9.48 -1.75
CA VAL A 98 19.94 -8.35 -1.47
C VAL A 98 21.38 -8.71 -1.81
N GLY A 99 21.93 -8.07 -2.85
CA GLY A 99 23.37 -8.06 -3.12
C GLY A 99 24.05 -9.45 -3.18
N MET A 100 23.38 -10.42 -3.81
CA MET A 100 23.86 -11.78 -4.15
C MET A 100 24.64 -12.50 -3.02
N GLY A 101 23.90 -13.13 -2.09
CA GLY A 101 24.45 -14.13 -1.17
C GLY A 101 23.40 -15.15 -0.75
N GLY A 102 23.70 -16.44 -0.94
CA GLY A 102 22.90 -17.61 -0.52
C GLY A 102 22.03 -18.22 -1.62
N LEU A 103 20.97 -17.51 -2.02
CA LEU A 103 20.01 -17.94 -3.05
C LEU A 103 20.21 -17.09 -4.31
N GLY A 104 20.45 -17.71 -5.47
CA GLY A 104 20.54 -16.97 -6.73
C GLY A 104 19.22 -16.26 -7.05
N LEU A 105 19.26 -15.08 -7.68
CA LEU A 105 18.05 -14.30 -8.05
C LEU A 105 16.97 -15.16 -8.73
N ARG A 106 17.37 -16.04 -9.65
CA ARG A 106 16.47 -16.98 -10.34
C ARG A 106 15.77 -17.94 -9.36
N GLU A 107 16.51 -18.48 -8.40
CA GLU A 107 15.95 -19.41 -7.42
C GLU A 107 15.04 -18.72 -6.42
N ALA A 108 15.39 -17.49 -6.01
CA ALA A 108 14.51 -16.67 -5.18
C ALA A 108 13.18 -16.37 -5.88
N VAL A 109 13.24 -15.91 -7.14
CA VAL A 109 12.04 -15.65 -7.96
C VAL A 109 11.20 -16.91 -8.13
N ARG A 110 11.83 -18.09 -8.30
CA ARG A 110 11.13 -19.37 -8.45
C ARG A 110 10.42 -19.79 -7.16
N SER A 111 11.14 -19.82 -6.04
CA SER A 111 10.70 -20.45 -4.79
C SER A 111 9.89 -19.54 -3.84
N ARG A 112 9.91 -18.21 -4.05
CA ARG A 112 9.30 -17.24 -3.13
C ARG A 112 8.13 -16.51 -3.79
N GLN A 113 7.05 -16.25 -3.06
CA GLN A 113 5.88 -15.52 -3.59
C GLN A 113 6.00 -14.01 -3.38
N VAL A 114 6.54 -13.58 -2.23
CA VAL A 114 6.84 -12.17 -1.96
C VAL A 114 8.33 -11.97 -2.13
N LEU A 115 8.75 -10.96 -2.88
CA LEU A 115 10.16 -10.67 -3.13
C LEU A 115 10.47 -9.25 -2.68
N VAL A 116 11.43 -9.09 -1.77
CA VAL A 116 11.91 -7.76 -1.32
C VAL A 116 13.30 -7.55 -1.89
N MET A 117 13.45 -6.55 -2.76
CA MET A 117 14.70 -6.34 -3.50
C MET A 117 14.92 -4.89 -3.89
N THR A 118 16.07 -4.59 -4.49
CA THR A 118 16.34 -3.27 -5.06
C THR A 118 15.79 -3.18 -6.49
N PRO A 119 15.52 -1.97 -7.01
CA PRO A 119 15.05 -1.77 -8.39
C PRO A 119 15.97 -2.42 -9.43
N GLN A 120 17.29 -2.35 -9.22
CA GLN A 120 18.28 -2.92 -10.11
C GLN A 120 18.16 -4.45 -10.21
N LEU A 121 17.85 -5.14 -9.11
CA LEU A 121 17.66 -6.59 -9.11
C LEU A 121 16.35 -6.98 -9.80
N PHE A 122 15.29 -6.20 -9.64
CA PHE A 122 14.02 -6.43 -10.31
C PHE A 122 14.13 -6.19 -11.82
N GLU A 123 14.74 -5.08 -12.23
CA GLU A 123 15.07 -4.80 -13.63
C GLU A 123 15.88 -5.95 -14.24
N LYS A 124 16.91 -6.45 -13.53
CA LYS A 124 17.69 -7.62 -13.95
C LYS A 124 16.83 -8.88 -14.10
N ALA A 125 15.90 -9.13 -13.19
CA ALA A 125 14.99 -10.27 -13.26
C ALA A 125 14.07 -10.20 -14.49
N LEU A 126 13.60 -9.00 -14.84
CA LEU A 126 12.77 -8.74 -16.01
C LEU A 126 13.57 -8.90 -17.31
N ILE A 127 14.75 -8.29 -17.41
CA ILE A 127 15.62 -8.34 -18.60
C ILE A 127 16.03 -9.79 -18.93
N HIS A 128 16.34 -10.60 -17.92
CA HIS A 128 16.76 -11.98 -18.12
C HIS A 128 15.60 -12.99 -18.08
N ALA A 129 14.35 -12.51 -18.19
CA ALA A 129 13.14 -13.33 -18.20
C ALA A 129 13.06 -14.32 -17.02
N MET A 130 13.62 -13.97 -15.87
CA MET A 130 13.47 -14.74 -14.63
C MET A 130 12.06 -14.52 -14.06
N LEU A 131 11.52 -13.31 -14.24
CA LEU A 131 10.17 -12.90 -13.90
C LEU A 131 9.62 -12.08 -15.07
N ARG A 132 8.35 -12.25 -15.40
CA ARG A 132 7.64 -11.36 -16.34
C ARG A 132 6.79 -10.38 -15.55
N MET A 133 6.56 -9.18 -16.10
CA MET A 133 5.73 -8.17 -15.43
C MET A 133 4.30 -8.67 -15.20
N GLU A 134 3.73 -9.44 -16.14
CA GLU A 134 2.40 -10.05 -16.01
C GLU A 134 2.32 -11.09 -14.87
N GLY A 135 3.47 -11.63 -14.47
CA GLY A 135 3.62 -12.56 -13.36
C GLY A 135 3.65 -11.88 -12.00
N VAL A 136 3.51 -10.55 -11.94
CA VAL A 136 3.44 -9.75 -10.71
C VAL A 136 1.98 -9.35 -10.47
N ALA A 137 1.48 -9.56 -9.26
CA ALA A 137 0.14 -9.12 -8.84
C ALA A 137 0.16 -7.74 -8.17
N LEU A 138 1.22 -7.45 -7.41
CA LEU A 138 1.42 -6.19 -6.70
C LEU A 138 2.89 -5.79 -6.77
N LEU A 139 3.12 -4.56 -7.21
CA LEU A 139 4.39 -3.86 -7.19
C LEU A 139 4.35 -2.76 -6.12
N VAL A 140 5.12 -2.92 -5.06
CA VAL A 140 5.27 -1.92 -4.00
C VAL A 140 6.56 -1.12 -4.25
N LEU A 141 6.47 0.21 -4.29
CA LEU A 141 7.61 1.11 -4.46
C LEU A 141 7.79 1.95 -3.20
N ASP A 142 8.83 1.66 -2.43
CA ASP A 142 9.20 2.45 -1.25
C ASP A 142 10.08 3.64 -1.62
N GLU A 143 9.91 4.73 -0.88
CA GLU A 143 10.51 6.04 -1.15
C GLU A 143 10.32 6.48 -2.61
N ALA A 144 9.09 6.41 -3.09
CA ALA A 144 8.72 6.65 -4.48
C ALA A 144 9.07 8.06 -4.99
N HIS A 145 9.36 9.01 -4.10
CA HIS A 145 9.85 10.34 -4.46
C HIS A 145 11.21 10.33 -5.18
N HIS A 146 11.98 9.24 -5.07
CA HIS A 146 13.21 9.04 -5.84
C HIS A 146 12.99 8.84 -7.34
N MET A 147 11.73 8.66 -7.80
CA MET A 147 11.39 8.39 -9.20
C MET A 147 11.56 9.62 -10.11
N ARG A 148 12.75 10.24 -10.14
CA ARG A 148 13.08 11.43 -10.94
C ARG A 148 14.22 11.14 -11.90
N GLY A 149 14.22 11.82 -13.05
CA GLY A 149 15.28 11.68 -14.04
C GLY A 149 15.47 10.22 -14.52
N ASN A 150 16.70 9.72 -14.43
CA ASN A 150 17.08 8.38 -14.88
C ASN A 150 17.00 7.31 -13.78
N ASP A 151 16.16 7.52 -12.78
CA ASP A 151 15.95 6.58 -11.70
C ASP A 151 15.46 5.20 -12.20
N ARG A 152 15.83 4.15 -11.46
CA ARG A 152 15.49 2.77 -11.84
C ARG A 152 14.00 2.47 -11.72
N TYR A 153 13.28 3.12 -10.81
CA TYR A 153 11.81 3.03 -10.79
C TYR A 153 11.23 3.56 -12.10
N ALA A 154 11.69 4.72 -12.58
CA ALA A 154 11.24 5.29 -13.84
C ALA A 154 11.54 4.37 -15.03
N THR A 155 12.69 3.72 -15.03
CA THR A 155 13.07 2.74 -16.06
C THR A 155 12.14 1.52 -16.06
N ILE A 156 11.89 0.93 -14.88
CA ILE A 156 10.97 -0.20 -14.72
C ILE A 156 9.57 0.16 -15.21
N MET A 157 9.06 1.32 -14.76
CA MET A 157 7.71 1.75 -15.10
C MET A 157 7.57 2.00 -16.61
N LYS A 158 8.53 2.68 -17.22
CA LYS A 158 8.49 3.03 -18.64
C LYS A 158 8.61 1.83 -19.56
N TYR A 159 9.56 0.92 -19.32
CA TYR A 159 9.91 -0.13 -20.29
C TYR A 159 9.28 -1.48 -20.00
N PHE A 160 8.79 -1.72 -18.78
CA PHE A 160 8.19 -3.00 -18.41
C PHE A 160 6.74 -2.87 -17.96
N TYR A 161 6.41 -1.88 -17.13
CA TYR A 161 5.04 -1.71 -16.63
C TYR A 161 4.09 -1.16 -17.70
N LEU A 162 4.42 -0.02 -18.33
CA LEU A 162 3.55 0.61 -19.32
C LEU A 162 3.25 -0.29 -20.53
N PRO A 163 4.22 -1.04 -21.10
CA PRO A 163 3.93 -1.96 -22.22
C PRO A 163 3.24 -3.25 -21.80
N CYS A 164 3.19 -3.57 -20.50
CA CYS A 164 2.58 -4.79 -19.99
C CYS A 164 1.06 -4.78 -20.24
N GLY A 165 0.55 -5.84 -20.88
CA GLY A 165 -0.88 -5.99 -21.16
C GLY A 165 -1.70 -6.28 -19.91
N GLU A 166 -1.16 -7.10 -18.99
CA GLU A 166 -1.73 -7.36 -17.66
C GLU A 166 -0.86 -6.73 -16.58
N ARG A 167 -1.10 -5.44 -16.30
CA ARG A 167 -0.28 -4.69 -15.34
C ARG A 167 -0.51 -5.16 -13.89
N PRO A 168 0.56 -5.24 -13.06
CA PRO A 168 0.38 -5.42 -11.62
C PRO A 168 -0.33 -4.21 -11.01
N ARG A 169 -0.94 -4.38 -9.83
CA ARG A 169 -1.32 -3.23 -8.99
C ARG A 169 -0.07 -2.51 -8.50
N VAL A 170 -0.17 -1.21 -8.30
CA VAL A 170 0.92 -0.37 -7.79
C VAL A 170 0.54 0.22 -6.43
N LEU A 171 1.39 -0.01 -5.44
CA LEU A 171 1.35 0.69 -4.15
C LEU A 171 2.67 1.44 -3.96
N ALA A 172 2.64 2.76 -4.07
CA ALA A 172 3.80 3.59 -3.85
C ALA A 172 3.74 4.23 -2.45
N LEU A 173 4.87 4.30 -1.76
CA LEU A 173 5.00 4.86 -0.43
C LEU A 173 6.00 6.00 -0.46
N THR A 174 5.66 7.15 0.12
CA THR A 174 6.65 8.22 0.31
C THR A 174 6.36 9.06 1.55
N ALA A 175 7.42 9.61 2.15
CA ALA A 175 7.29 10.62 3.20
C ALA A 175 6.84 11.99 2.66
N SER A 176 7.27 12.32 1.44
CA SER A 176 7.05 13.60 0.77
C SER A 176 7.19 13.39 -0.73
N PRO A 177 6.39 14.04 -1.59
CA PRO A 177 6.61 14.03 -3.03
C PRO A 177 7.83 14.86 -3.44
N VAL A 178 8.26 15.79 -2.58
CA VAL A 178 9.42 16.65 -2.80
C VAL A 178 10.65 16.07 -2.11
N GLU A 179 11.75 16.02 -2.86
CA GLU A 179 13.07 15.60 -2.35
C GLU A 179 13.63 16.63 -1.37
N LYS A 180 14.21 16.17 -0.26
CA LYS A 180 14.76 17.01 0.82
C LYS A 180 16.08 17.73 0.44
N ALA A 181 16.32 18.00 -0.84
CA ALA A 181 17.54 18.68 -1.29
C ALA A 181 17.65 20.12 -0.75
N HIS A 182 16.56 20.69 -0.21
CA HIS A 182 16.53 22.02 0.37
C HIS A 182 16.03 21.94 1.83
N MET A 183 16.73 22.62 2.75
CA MET A 183 16.36 22.78 4.17
C MET A 183 15.10 23.67 4.37
N VAL A 184 14.30 23.83 3.33
CA VAL A 184 13.12 24.71 3.28
C VAL A 184 11.94 23.84 2.88
N GLU A 185 10.85 23.89 3.66
CA GLU A 185 9.61 23.21 3.28
C GLU A 185 9.14 23.75 1.92
N PRO A 186 8.80 22.87 0.96
CA PRO A 186 8.30 23.32 -0.34
C PRO A 186 6.98 24.07 -0.15
N ASP A 187 6.78 25.13 -0.94
CA ASP A 187 5.48 25.79 -0.98
C ASP A 187 4.39 24.84 -1.50
N ALA A 188 3.13 25.20 -1.26
CA ALA A 188 1.99 24.38 -1.64
C ALA A 188 1.87 24.15 -3.15
N ALA A 189 2.38 25.08 -3.99
CA ALA A 189 2.32 24.95 -5.44
C ALA A 189 3.32 23.91 -5.94
N THR A 190 4.55 23.98 -5.45
CA THR A 190 5.64 23.04 -5.71
C THR A 190 5.26 21.65 -5.24
N PHE A 191 4.73 21.52 -4.02
CA PHE A 191 4.26 20.25 -3.50
C PHE A 191 3.19 19.60 -4.40
N ARG A 192 2.17 20.37 -4.82
CA ARG A 192 1.11 19.87 -5.72
C ARG A 192 1.64 19.47 -7.08
N THR A 193 2.58 20.23 -7.63
CA THR A 193 3.19 19.95 -8.94
C THR A 193 3.99 18.66 -8.90
N GLU A 194 4.82 18.48 -7.86
CA GLU A 194 5.62 17.27 -7.68
C GLU A 194 4.74 16.04 -7.37
N LEU A 195 3.65 16.24 -6.63
CA LEU A 195 2.67 15.18 -6.38
C LEU A 195 2.02 14.71 -7.68
N ALA A 196 1.47 15.62 -8.48
CA ALA A 196 0.86 15.31 -9.77
C ALA A 196 1.85 14.64 -10.74
N ALA A 197 3.11 15.09 -10.74
CA ALA A 197 4.15 14.47 -11.53
C ALA A 197 4.46 13.04 -11.06
N LEU A 198 4.46 12.76 -9.76
CA LEU A 198 4.61 11.40 -9.24
C LEU A 198 3.42 10.52 -9.59
N GLU A 199 2.20 11.02 -9.44
CA GLU A 199 0.96 10.30 -9.81
C GLU A 199 1.01 9.82 -11.26
N GLY A 200 1.35 10.72 -12.20
CA GLY A 200 1.45 10.38 -13.62
C GLY A 200 2.57 9.39 -13.95
N ARG A 201 3.71 9.46 -13.25
CA ARG A 201 4.83 8.53 -13.45
C ARG A 201 4.54 7.14 -12.88
N LEU A 202 3.89 7.08 -11.74
CA LEU A 202 3.59 5.84 -11.01
C LEU A 202 2.30 5.16 -11.46
N ASP A 203 1.47 5.85 -12.26
CA ASP A 203 0.12 5.41 -12.60
C ASP A 203 -0.73 5.18 -11.34
N CYS A 204 -0.67 6.13 -10.40
CA CYS A 204 -1.31 6.07 -9.09
C CYS A 204 -2.17 7.31 -8.81
N ALA A 205 -3.14 7.16 -7.91
CA ALA A 205 -3.79 8.28 -7.23
C ALA A 205 -3.13 8.51 -5.86
N ALA A 206 -2.84 9.76 -5.51
CA ALA A 206 -2.29 10.13 -4.22
C ALA A 206 -3.33 10.04 -3.11
N TRP A 207 -2.87 9.59 -1.94
CA TRP A 207 -3.66 9.50 -0.73
C TRP A 207 -2.86 10.02 0.46
N SER A 208 -3.48 10.84 1.30
CA SER A 208 -2.89 11.38 2.52
C SER A 208 -3.98 11.72 3.55
N ARG A 209 -3.63 11.82 4.84
CA ARG A 209 -4.57 12.19 5.92
C ARG A 209 -5.33 13.51 5.67
N ARG A 210 -4.80 14.41 4.83
CA ARG A 210 -5.36 15.76 4.59
C ARG A 210 -5.88 15.97 3.16
N VAL A 211 -5.83 14.97 2.30
CA VAL A 211 -6.25 15.10 0.89
C VAL A 211 -7.38 14.10 0.65
N PRO A 212 -8.63 14.56 0.44
CA PRO A 212 -9.72 13.67 0.12
C PRO A 212 -9.47 12.96 -1.22
N PRO A 213 -9.87 11.68 -1.38
CA PRO A 213 -9.62 10.88 -2.59
C PRO A 213 -10.29 11.41 -3.89
N THR A 214 -11.03 12.50 -3.81
CA THR A 214 -11.78 13.14 -4.91
C THR A 214 -10.96 14.09 -5.80
N VAL A 215 -9.67 14.34 -5.50
CA VAL A 215 -8.88 15.41 -6.16
C VAL A 215 -8.18 14.98 -7.46
N VAL A 216 -8.34 13.73 -7.95
CA VAL A 216 -7.57 13.25 -9.11
C VAL A 216 -8.45 12.59 -10.17
N PRO A 217 -8.94 13.37 -11.16
CA PRO A 217 -9.44 12.82 -12.41
C PRO A 217 -8.23 12.62 -13.34
N HIS A 218 -7.84 11.38 -13.63
CA HIS A 218 -7.07 10.90 -14.82
C HIS A 218 -6.07 9.77 -14.61
N ALA A 219 -6.03 9.12 -13.44
CA ALA A 219 -5.71 7.69 -13.45
C ALA A 219 -7.01 6.95 -13.76
N LEU A 220 -7.48 6.97 -15.01
CA LEU A 220 -8.42 5.93 -15.43
C LEU A 220 -7.63 4.65 -15.22
N PRO A 221 -7.98 3.82 -14.23
CA PRO A 221 -7.43 2.50 -14.22
C PRO A 221 -7.85 1.96 -15.59
N GLN A 222 -6.92 1.41 -16.35
CA GLN A 222 -7.35 0.23 -17.06
C GLN A 222 -7.72 -0.71 -15.92
N LEU A 223 -8.99 -0.63 -15.50
CA LEU A 223 -9.74 -1.71 -14.96
C LEU A 223 -9.60 -2.76 -16.05
N LEU A 224 -8.50 -3.49 -16.02
CA LEU A 224 -8.56 -4.89 -16.28
C LEU A 224 -9.49 -5.35 -15.17
N PRO A 225 -10.79 -5.59 -15.45
CA PRO A 225 -11.61 -6.29 -14.48
C PRO A 225 -10.78 -7.50 -14.07
N PHE A 226 -10.57 -7.65 -12.77
CA PHE A 226 -9.92 -8.80 -12.15
C PHE A 226 -10.27 -10.06 -12.93
N GLY A 227 -9.43 -10.49 -13.88
CA GLY A 227 -9.83 -11.44 -14.93
C GLY A 227 -11.34 -11.48 -15.21
N ARG A 228 -11.92 -10.52 -15.95
CA ARG A 228 -13.37 -10.48 -16.27
C ARG A 228 -14.36 -10.36 -15.09
N ALA A 229 -13.95 -10.46 -13.82
CA ALA A 229 -14.78 -10.19 -12.66
C ALA A 229 -14.44 -8.81 -12.08
N ALA A 230 -15.39 -8.16 -11.42
CA ALA A 230 -15.09 -7.02 -10.56
C ALA A 230 -14.05 -7.43 -9.49
N ALA A 231 -13.49 -6.47 -8.73
CA ALA A 231 -12.86 -6.83 -7.45
C ALA A 231 -13.81 -7.79 -6.74
N PRO A 232 -13.42 -9.05 -6.47
CA PRO A 232 -14.33 -9.97 -5.82
C PRO A 232 -14.81 -9.28 -4.56
N SER A 233 -16.12 -9.30 -4.30
CA SER A 233 -16.64 -8.90 -3.00
C SER A 233 -15.80 -9.55 -1.90
N GLU A 234 -15.30 -10.76 -2.11
CA GLU A 234 -14.38 -11.49 -1.23
C GLU A 234 -13.03 -10.81 -0.91
N LEU A 235 -12.43 -10.00 -1.81
CA LEU A 235 -11.21 -9.23 -1.50
C LEU A 235 -11.56 -8.02 -0.65
N VAL A 236 -12.62 -7.29 -1.01
CA VAL A 236 -13.12 -6.13 -0.25
C VAL A 236 -13.66 -6.58 1.11
N ASP A 237 -14.39 -7.69 1.13
CA ASP A 237 -14.90 -8.37 2.32
C ASP A 237 -13.75 -9.04 3.08
N GLY A 238 -12.68 -9.47 2.42
CA GLY A 238 -11.47 -9.98 3.04
C GLY A 238 -10.71 -8.87 3.76
N VAL A 239 -10.59 -7.70 3.13
CA VAL A 239 -10.11 -6.46 3.76
C VAL A 239 -11.00 -6.11 4.94
N ARG A 240 -12.33 -6.06 4.76
CA ARG A 240 -13.31 -5.77 5.83
C ARG A 240 -13.29 -6.80 6.96
N ARG A 241 -13.16 -8.10 6.67
CA ARG A 241 -13.04 -9.17 7.68
C ARG A 241 -11.71 -9.08 8.41
N GLY A 242 -10.63 -8.80 7.69
CA GLY A 242 -9.29 -8.58 8.26
C GLY A 242 -9.22 -7.34 9.14
N LEU A 243 -9.96 -6.29 8.79
CA LEU A 243 -10.10 -5.04 9.57
C LEU A 243 -11.08 -5.21 10.74
N ALA A 244 -12.19 -5.92 10.58
CA ALA A 244 -13.15 -6.19 11.66
C ALA A 244 -12.51 -6.99 12.81
N ARG A 245 -11.66 -7.98 12.49
CA ARG A 245 -10.85 -8.71 13.48
C ARG A 245 -9.89 -7.82 14.27
N VAL A 246 -9.53 -6.67 13.70
CA VAL A 246 -8.64 -5.68 14.30
C VAL A 246 -9.42 -4.63 15.09
N TRP A 247 -10.68 -4.38 14.72
CA TRP A 247 -11.57 -3.39 15.34
C TRP A 247 -12.32 -3.91 16.58
N ASP A 248 -12.47 -5.23 16.74
CA ASP A 248 -13.07 -5.82 17.95
C ASP A 248 -12.21 -5.58 19.22
N ASP A 249 -10.94 -5.17 19.07
CA ASP A 249 -10.07 -4.71 20.15
C ASP A 249 -10.01 -3.16 20.21
N GLY A 250 -11.18 -2.57 20.46
CA GLY A 250 -11.45 -1.26 21.08
C GLY A 250 -10.57 -0.04 20.76
N THR A 251 -11.15 0.97 20.09
CA THR A 251 -11.26 2.37 20.57
C THR A 251 -12.04 3.24 19.57
N ALA A 252 -13.37 3.08 19.52
CA ALA A 252 -14.25 4.00 18.77
C ALA A 252 -14.36 5.41 19.41
N ALA A 253 -13.87 5.60 20.63
CA ALA A 253 -14.01 6.85 21.39
C ALA A 253 -12.87 7.86 21.16
N GLU A 254 -11.73 7.44 20.63
CA GLU A 254 -10.55 8.31 20.47
C GLU A 254 -10.51 9.06 19.13
N ALA A 255 -11.29 8.60 18.14
CA ALA A 255 -11.33 9.19 16.80
C ALA A 255 -12.09 10.53 16.74
N GLU A 256 -12.97 10.83 17.70
CA GLU A 256 -13.75 12.08 17.70
C GLU A 256 -12.94 13.30 18.16
N GLU A 257 -11.85 13.11 18.91
CA GLU A 257 -11.04 14.22 19.46
C GLU A 257 -10.00 14.75 18.44
N ASP A 258 -9.50 13.89 17.55
CA ASP A 258 -8.46 14.23 16.55
C ASP A 258 -9.02 14.94 15.29
N MET A 259 -10.35 15.04 15.16
CA MET A 259 -11.03 15.67 14.00
C MET A 259 -11.33 17.17 14.15
N GLY A 260 -11.04 17.81 15.28
CA GLY A 260 -11.08 19.27 15.41
C GLY A 260 -12.41 19.93 15.03
N LEU A 261 -13.52 19.20 15.09
CA LEU A 261 -14.86 19.70 14.78
C LEU A 261 -15.64 19.98 16.07
N ARG A 262 -15.23 21.04 16.78
CA ARG A 262 -16.17 21.84 17.60
C ARG A 262 -16.06 23.29 17.17
N GLY A 263 -16.81 23.62 16.12
CA GLY A 263 -17.18 24.98 15.76
C GLY A 263 -18.64 25.22 16.11
N GLU A 264 -18.84 26.07 17.11
CA GLU A 264 -20.04 26.82 17.52
C GLU A 264 -21.38 26.56 16.80
N GLY A 265 -22.43 26.34 17.61
CA GLY A 265 -23.76 26.84 17.25
C GLY A 265 -24.96 26.13 17.87
N VAL A 266 -25.75 26.93 18.58
CA VAL A 266 -27.22 26.82 18.69
C VAL A 266 -27.77 25.90 19.78
N THR A 267 -27.93 26.44 20.99
CA THR A 267 -29.08 26.11 21.86
C THR A 267 -30.14 27.20 21.75
N GLY A 268 -30.86 27.17 20.63
CA GLY A 268 -32.23 27.68 20.59
C GLY A 268 -33.16 26.55 21.03
N ALA A 269 -33.77 26.68 22.21
CA ALA A 269 -34.91 25.86 22.60
C ALA A 269 -35.95 26.75 23.29
N ALA A 270 -37.00 27.07 22.54
CA ALA A 270 -38.21 27.65 23.06
C ALA A 270 -39.22 26.53 23.40
N ARG A 271 -40.00 26.79 24.46
CA ARG A 271 -41.34 26.25 24.80
C ARG A 271 -41.44 24.86 25.47
N ALA A 272 -41.71 24.90 26.77
CA ALA A 272 -42.73 24.08 27.41
C ALA A 272 -43.77 25.02 28.07
N ALA A 273 -45.05 24.67 27.95
CA ALA A 273 -46.25 25.45 28.26
C ALA A 273 -46.64 25.42 29.76
N PRO A 274 -47.62 26.23 30.21
CA PRO A 274 -47.89 26.52 31.62
C PRO A 274 -49.14 25.80 32.17
N GLU A 275 -49.04 25.28 33.39
CA GLU A 275 -50.15 25.00 34.33
C GLU A 275 -49.51 25.06 35.74
N GLY A 276 -50.02 25.67 36.81
CA GLY A 276 -51.31 26.25 37.13
C GLY A 276 -51.55 26.06 38.64
N LYS A 277 -51.49 27.17 39.39
CA LYS A 277 -52.24 27.52 40.63
C LYS A 277 -51.97 26.86 42.01
N GLU A 278 -51.82 27.79 42.97
CA GLU A 278 -52.49 27.89 44.31
C GLU A 278 -52.07 26.84 45.37
N VAL A 279 -51.68 27.16 46.62
CA VAL A 279 -51.82 28.33 47.53
C VAL A 279 -50.55 28.40 48.39
#